data_AF-A0A4Y5Z6T6-F1
#
_entry.id   AF-A0A4Y5Z6T6-F1
#
_cell.length_a   1.000
_cell.length_b   1.000
_cell.length_c   1.000
_cell.angle_alpha   90.00
_cell.angle_beta   90.00
_cell.angle_gamma   90.00
#
_symmetry.space_group_name_H-M   'P 1'
#
loop_
_entity.id
_entity.type
_entity.pdbx_description
1 polymer ?
#
loop_
_entity_poly.entity_id
_entity_poly.type
_entity_poly.pdbx_seq_one_letter_code
_entity_poly.pdbx_strand_id
1 'polypeptide(L)'
;MSDHETPLREYTRPPMLRGVDPQRMNWLWQLILQATDLKAAEVREALNAMGVGATDKRLASWAVSDRAENYFPLTIAELERNLRAVIDLKKKREEAASDADAPQQPQE
;
A
#
# COMPACT_ATOMS: atom_id res chain seq x y z
N MET A 1 -26.11 41.63 4.41
CA MET A 1 -25.05 40.60 4.35
C MET A 1 -25.26 39.74 5.57
N SER A 2 -25.87 38.56 5.41
CA SER A 2 -26.09 37.64 6.52
C SER A 2 -25.04 36.54 6.39
N ASP A 3 -24.05 36.58 7.27
CA ASP A 3 -23.02 35.56 7.38
C ASP A 3 -23.68 34.24 7.77
N HIS A 4 -23.65 33.27 6.84
CA HIS A 4 -24.01 31.89 7.13
C HIS A 4 -22.83 31.24 7.83
N GLU A 5 -22.77 31.39 9.15
CA GLU A 5 -21.88 30.61 10.00
C GLU A 5 -22.27 29.13 9.86
N THR A 6 -21.48 28.40 9.07
CA THR A 6 -21.63 26.97 8.94
C THR A 6 -21.16 26.36 10.26
N PRO A 7 -22.00 25.60 11.00
CA PRO A 7 -21.57 25.01 12.25
C PRO A 7 -20.35 24.14 11.99
N LEU A 8 -19.26 24.42 12.71
CA LEU A 8 -18.09 23.54 12.80
C LEU A 8 -18.56 22.22 13.42
N ARG A 9 -19.01 21.30 12.58
CA ARG A 9 -19.18 19.91 12.98
C ARG A 9 -17.78 19.37 13.21
N GLU A 10 -17.40 19.31 14.48
CA GLU A 10 -16.23 18.57 14.93
C GLU A 10 -16.29 17.17 14.29
N TYR A 11 -15.23 16.77 13.60
CA TYR A 11 -15.19 15.49 12.90
C TYR A 11 -15.51 14.36 13.89
N THR A 12 -16.73 13.84 13.79
CA THR A 12 -17.18 12.76 14.67
C THR A 12 -16.76 11.46 13.99
N ARG A 13 -15.73 10.80 14.53
CA ARG A 13 -15.27 9.49 14.06
C ARG A 13 -16.51 8.58 13.89
N PRO A 14 -16.80 8.07 12.68
CA PRO A 14 -17.94 7.19 12.47
C PRO A 14 -17.88 6.00 13.43
N PRO A 15 -19.00 5.53 14.00
CA PRO A 15 -18.99 4.34 14.85
C PRO A 15 -18.40 3.17 14.07
N MET A 16 -17.38 2.53 14.65
CA MET A 16 -16.66 1.40 14.06
C MET A 16 -17.61 0.20 13.93
N LEU A 17 -18.38 0.16 12.85
CA LEU A 17 -19.17 -0.99 12.45
C LEU A 17 -18.20 -2.12 12.07
N ARG A 18 -17.88 -3.00 13.03
CA ARG A 18 -17.41 -4.41 13.01
C ARG A 18 -16.77 -5.06 11.76
N GLY A 19 -16.28 -4.31 10.78
CA GLY A 19 -15.57 -4.86 9.62
C GLY A 19 -14.09 -4.96 9.90
N VAL A 20 -13.40 -3.82 9.93
CA VAL A 20 -11.96 -3.76 10.14
C VAL A 20 -11.62 -2.35 10.61
N ASP A 21 -10.92 -2.23 11.74
CA ASP A 21 -10.38 -0.94 12.20
C ASP A 21 -9.29 -0.48 11.23
N PRO A 22 -9.43 0.67 10.57
CA PRO A 22 -8.40 1.17 9.67
C PRO A 22 -7.04 1.41 10.36
N GLN A 23 -7.03 1.66 11.68
CA GLN A 23 -5.80 1.71 12.48
C GLN A 23 -5.08 0.35 12.51
N ARG A 24 -5.84 -0.75 12.59
CA ARG A 24 -5.29 -2.12 12.55
C ARG A 24 -4.69 -2.46 11.19
N MET A 25 -5.15 -1.84 10.11
CA MET A 25 -4.61 -2.12 8.77
C MET A 25 -3.25 -1.50 8.53
N ASN A 26 -3.01 -0.25 8.96
CA ASN A 26 -1.66 0.32 8.90
C ASN A 26 -0.70 -0.45 9.81
N TRP A 27 -1.15 -0.86 10.99
CA TRP A 27 -0.33 -1.69 11.88
C TRP A 27 0.00 -3.06 11.27
N LEU A 28 -0.99 -3.75 10.70
CA LEU A 28 -0.76 -5.02 10.00
C LEU A 28 0.19 -4.85 8.82
N TRP A 29 0.04 -3.78 8.06
CA TRP A 29 0.97 -3.44 6.98
C TRP A 29 2.40 -3.28 7.50
N GLN A 30 2.61 -2.56 8.60
CA GLN A 30 3.94 -2.42 9.21
C GLN A 30 4.54 -3.75 9.67
N LEU A 31 3.74 -4.65 10.24
CA LEU A 31 4.21 -6.01 10.58
C LEU A 31 4.65 -6.78 9.33
N ILE A 32 3.89 -6.69 8.24
CA ILE A 32 4.25 -7.34 6.98
C ILE A 32 5.58 -6.78 6.46
N LEU A 33 5.76 -5.45 6.47
CA LEU A 33 7.02 -4.82 6.07
C LEU A 33 8.19 -5.31 6.92
N GLN A 34 8.02 -5.41 8.25
CA GLN A 34 9.05 -5.92 9.15
C GLN A 34 9.37 -7.41 8.92
N ALA A 35 8.38 -8.21 8.51
CA ALA A 35 8.54 -9.65 8.31
C ALA A 35 9.08 -10.04 6.93
N THR A 36 9.05 -9.14 5.92
CA THR A 36 9.28 -9.49 4.51
C THR A 36 10.41 -8.70 3.83
N ASP A 37 11.18 -7.90 4.58
CA ASP A 37 12.20 -6.97 4.08
C ASP A 37 11.73 -6.04 2.94
N LEU A 38 10.42 -5.89 2.80
CA LEU A 38 9.79 -5.21 1.68
C LEU A 38 10.03 -3.70 1.76
N LYS A 39 10.59 -3.11 0.70
CA LYS A 39 10.86 -1.67 0.64
C LYS A 39 9.69 -0.91 0.03
N ALA A 40 9.46 0.32 0.49
CA ALA A 40 8.42 1.20 -0.07
C ALA A 40 8.56 1.41 -1.59
N ALA A 41 9.81 1.43 -2.10
CA ALA A 41 10.09 1.54 -3.53
C ALA A 41 9.58 0.32 -4.32
N GLU A 42 9.69 -0.89 -3.77
CA GLU A 42 9.20 -2.12 -4.41
C GLU A 42 7.68 -2.18 -4.41
N VAL A 43 7.05 -1.71 -3.33
CA VAL A 43 5.58 -1.56 -3.27
C VAL A 43 5.10 -0.58 -4.33
N ARG A 44 5.81 0.55 -4.49
CA ARG A 44 5.48 1.54 -5.52
C ARG A 44 5.61 0.96 -6.92
N GLU A 45 6.71 0.27 -7.20
CA GLU A 45 6.94 -0.41 -8.47
C GLU A 45 5.83 -1.42 -8.77
N ALA A 46 5.48 -2.25 -7.78
CA ALA A 46 4.42 -3.25 -7.90
C ALA A 46 3.06 -2.60 -8.21
N LEU A 47 2.70 -1.52 -7.49
CA LEU A 47 1.45 -0.80 -7.71
C LEU A 47 1.42 -0.12 -9.08
N ASN A 48 2.51 0.51 -9.49
CA ASN A 48 2.60 1.13 -10.81
C ASN A 48 2.51 0.10 -11.93
N ALA A 49 3.10 -1.09 -11.76
CA ALA A 49 3.04 -2.19 -12.74
C ALA A 49 1.61 -2.71 -12.97
N MET A 50 0.70 -2.52 -12.01
CA MET A 50 -0.73 -2.84 -12.15
C MET A 50 -1.60 -1.63 -12.50
N GLY A 51 -1.01 -0.49 -12.85
CA GLY A 51 -1.72 0.74 -13.21
C GLY A 51 -2.26 1.56 -12.04
N VAL A 52 -1.81 1.28 -10.81
CA VAL A 52 -2.18 2.03 -9.61
C VAL A 52 -1.10 3.07 -9.31
N GLY A 53 -1.38 4.33 -9.61
CA GLY A 53 -0.46 5.46 -9.36
C GLY A 53 -0.30 5.75 -7.87
N ALA A 54 0.63 5.05 -7.21
CA ALA A 54 0.93 5.27 -5.80
C ALA A 54 1.91 6.44 -5.63
N THR A 55 1.47 7.49 -4.94
CA THR A 55 2.33 8.64 -4.62
C THR A 55 3.20 8.36 -3.40
N ASP A 56 4.38 8.99 -3.33
CA ASP A 56 5.28 8.85 -2.17
C ASP A 56 4.59 9.30 -0.87
N LYS A 57 3.74 10.33 -0.93
CA LYS A 57 2.92 10.77 0.21
C LYS A 57 1.95 9.68 0.69
N ARG A 58 1.32 8.95 -0.25
CA ARG A 58 0.39 7.86 0.10
C ARG A 58 1.14 6.68 0.72
N LEU A 59 2.27 6.30 0.16
CA LEU A 59 3.11 5.23 0.71
C LEU A 59 3.63 5.57 2.12
N ALA A 60 4.11 6.80 2.32
CA ALA A 60 4.58 7.28 3.62
C ALA A 60 3.47 7.26 4.69
N SER A 61 2.22 7.53 4.31
CA SER A 61 1.08 7.52 5.23
C SER A 61 0.80 6.16 5.88
N TRP A 62 1.26 5.07 5.27
CA TRP A 62 1.07 3.70 5.78
C TRP A 62 2.17 3.27 6.78
N ALA A 63 3.30 3.99 6.79
CA ALA A 63 4.45 3.69 7.64
C ALA A 63 4.45 4.50 8.96
N VAL A 64 3.49 5.40 9.16
CA VAL A 64 3.41 6.28 10.34
C VAL A 64 2.31 5.84 11.32
N SER A 65 2.46 6.22 12.59
CA SER A 65 1.43 6.06 13.62
C SER A 65 0.21 6.94 13.32
N ASP A 66 -0.94 6.55 13.86
CA ASP A 66 -2.20 7.30 13.84
C ASP A 66 -2.15 8.69 14.48
N ARG A 67 -1.09 9.01 15.23
CA ARG A 67 -0.85 10.33 15.81
C ARG A 67 -0.13 11.29 14.85
N ALA A 68 0.40 10.80 13.74
CA ALA A 68 1.14 11.62 12.79
C ALA A 68 0.18 12.43 11.90
N GLU A 69 0.54 13.68 11.59
CA GLU A 69 -0.29 14.57 10.76
C GLU A 69 -0.47 14.05 9.33
N ASN A 70 0.48 13.26 8.84
CA ASN A 70 0.42 12.61 7.53
C ASN A 70 -0.20 11.21 7.59
N TYR A 71 -0.84 10.84 8.70
CA TYR A 71 -1.55 9.58 8.81
C TYR A 71 -2.78 9.57 7.89
N PHE A 72 -2.81 8.58 7.01
CA PHE A 72 -4.01 8.26 6.25
C PHE A 72 -4.27 6.76 6.34
N PRO A 73 -5.49 6.35 6.71
CA PRO A 73 -5.81 4.94 6.89
C PRO A 73 -5.68 4.16 5.56
N LEU A 74 -5.16 2.95 5.68
CA LEU A 74 -5.21 1.90 4.68
C LEU A 74 -6.52 1.12 4.88
N THR A 75 -7.30 0.96 3.83
CA THR A 75 -8.47 0.07 3.87
C THR A 75 -8.04 -1.39 3.66
N ILE A 76 -8.87 -2.36 4.06
CA ILE A 76 -8.60 -3.77 3.79
C ILE A 76 -8.47 -4.08 2.28
N ALA A 77 -9.26 -3.41 1.44
CA ALA A 77 -9.17 -3.56 -0.01
C ALA A 77 -7.84 -3.04 -0.57
N GLU A 78 -7.33 -1.92 -0.03
CA GLU A 78 -6.01 -1.43 -0.41
C GLU A 78 -4.90 -2.35 0.09
N LEU A 79 -5.01 -2.89 1.31
CA LEU A 79 -4.08 -3.87 1.84
C LEU A 79 -4.00 -5.10 0.93
N GLU A 80 -5.15 -5.71 0.61
CA GLU A 80 -5.21 -6.87 -0.27
C GLU A 80 -4.59 -6.56 -1.64
N ARG A 81 -4.99 -5.44 -2.27
CA ARG A 81 -4.47 -5.02 -3.57
C ARG A 81 -2.95 -4.85 -3.53
N ASN A 82 -2.42 -4.16 -2.52
CA ASN A 82 -1.00 -3.93 -2.37
C ASN A 82 -0.23 -5.24 -2.26
N LEU A 83 -0.75 -6.22 -1.50
CA LEU A 83 -0.13 -7.53 -1.34
C LEU A 83 -0.14 -8.33 -2.65
N ARG A 84 -1.28 -8.35 -3.37
CA ARG A 84 -1.37 -9.01 -4.68
C ARG A 84 -0.37 -8.42 -5.67
N ALA A 85 -0.26 -7.09 -5.74
CA ALA A 85 0.69 -6.41 -6.59
C ALA A 85 2.14 -6.86 -6.32
N VAL A 86 2.52 -6.91 -5.05
CA VAL A 86 3.87 -7.31 -4.62
C VAL A 86 4.13 -8.79 -4.95
N ILE A 87 3.16 -9.68 -4.72
CA ILE A 87 3.26 -11.09 -5.08
C ILE A 87 3.48 -11.25 -6.58
N ASP A 88 2.70 -10.55 -7.41
CA ASP A 88 2.81 -10.65 -8.86
C ASP A 88 4.16 -10.09 -9.37
N LEU A 89 4.65 -8.99 -8.78
CA LEU A 89 5.99 -8.47 -9.10
C LEU A 89 7.09 -9.47 -8.76
N LYS A 90 7.00 -10.14 -7.59
CA LYS A 90 7.97 -11.16 -7.18
C LYS A 90 7.99 -12.35 -8.13
N LYS A 91 6.81 -12.87 -8.50
CA LYS A 91 6.70 -13.96 -9.48
C LYS A 91 7.34 -13.61 -10.82
N LYS A 92 7.05 -12.43 -11.36
CA LYS A 92 7.65 -11.96 -12.62
C LYS A 92 9.18 -11.88 -12.55
N ARG A 93 9.74 -11.46 -11.40
CA ARG A 93 11.19 -11.41 -11.19
C ARG A 93 11.81 -12.82 -11.12
N GLU A 94 11.14 -13.76 -10.46
CA GLU A 94 11.55 -15.15 -10.39
C GLU A 94 11.52 -15.83 -11.77
N GLU A 95 10.46 -15.60 -12.55
CA GLU A 95 10.34 -16.06 -13.94
C GLU A 95 11.47 -15.50 -14.82
N ALA A 96 11.69 -14.18 -14.79
CA ALA A 96 12.75 -13.54 -15.57
C ALA A 96 14.16 -14.01 -15.16
N ALA A 97 14.39 -14.29 -13.88
CA ALA A 97 15.66 -14.85 -13.41
C ALA A 97 15.88 -16.29 -13.90
N SER A 98 14.79 -17.06 -14.01
CA SER A 98 14.84 -18.44 -14.51
C SER A 98 15.09 -18.49 -16.03
N ASP A 99 14.51 -17.56 -16.79
CA ASP A 99 14.73 -17.43 -18.24
C ASP A 99 16.14 -16.94 -18.58
N ALA A 100 16.76 -16.12 -17.73
CA ALA A 100 18.12 -15.63 -17.91
C ALA A 100 19.20 -16.72 -17.73
N ASP A 101 18.89 -17.79 -16.99
CA ASP A 101 19.80 -18.91 -16.72
C ASP A 101 19.62 -20.07 -17.73
N ALA A 102 18.71 -19.92 -18.71
CA ALA A 102 18.54 -20.90 -19.77
C ALA A 102 19.75 -20.86 -20.72
N PRO A 103 20.41 -22.01 -20.99
CA PRO A 103 21.59 -22.03 -21.86
C PRO A 103 21.22 -21.56 -23.27
N GLN A 104 21.81 -20.45 -23.70
CA GLN A 104 21.73 -19.97 -25.07
C GLN A 104 22.33 -21.03 -25.99
N GLN A 105 21.46 -21.78 -26.67
CA GLN A 105 21.89 -22.72 -27.70
C GLN A 105 22.53 -21.91 -28.84
N PRO A 106 23.77 -22.24 -29.24
CA PRO A 106 24.43 -21.54 -30.35
C PRO A 106 23.61 -21.79 -31.63
N GLN A 107 23.23 -20.70 -32.28
CA GLN A 107 22.62 -20.74 -33.61
C GLN A 107 23.70 -21.16 -34.63
N GLU A 108 23.43 -22.26 -35.33
CA GLU A 108 24.24 -22.77 -36.46
C GLU A 108 24.11 -21.90 -37.71
#